data_AF-A0A960E3D0-F1
#
_entry.id   AF-A0A960E3D0-F1
#
_cell.length_a   1.000
_cell.length_b   1.000
_cell.length_c   1.000
_cell.angle_alpha   90.00
_cell.angle_beta   90.00
_cell.angle_gamma   90.00
#
_symmetry.space_group_name_H-M   'P 1'
#
loop_
_entity.id
_entity.type
_entity.pdbx_description
1 polymer ?
#
loop_
_entity_poly.entity_id
_entity_poly.type
_entity_poly.pdbx_seq_one_letter_code
_entity_poly.pdbx_strand_id
1 'polypeptide(L)'
;GVQIAAHVIDLDREGGDLGPLPAAPEARARRPFESVAEALGHDLRAATSVGSDLLRSAPAAARAVVRDPIGAASGVAGELASAARMLRPVTSTASPVMAERGLQRHFELLDVDLEALRRGAARRGATVNDAFLAGIAGGLRLYHLTHGSDVAELRVTMPISIRGEDDAMGGNHVTLVRFDLPLDVADPDERLARIHEICDRQRHEPAIEHSEAIAGLLNLLPVGVTAGMLRHVDLLVSNVPGLDVEVYVAGAKVEAFYAFGATLGSAANITLMSYAGTCHIGVTTDVAAVADPDELVRCLRAGFDEVGG
;
A
#
# COMPACT_ATOMS: atom_id res chain seq x y z
N GLY A 1 3.65 2.58 -14.19
CA GLY A 1 4.09 1.27 -13.70
C GLY A 1 3.85 0.20 -14.75
N VAL A 2 2.63 -0.35 -14.81
CA VAL A 2 2.26 -1.46 -15.71
C VAL A 2 2.52 -1.18 -17.20
N GLN A 3 2.22 0.03 -17.70
CA GLN A 3 2.54 0.40 -19.09
C GLN A 3 4.05 0.45 -19.38
N ILE A 4 4.88 0.78 -18.39
CA ILE A 4 6.35 0.75 -18.55
C ILE A 4 6.83 -0.70 -18.57
N ALA A 5 6.29 -1.55 -17.68
CA ALA A 5 6.62 -2.98 -17.66
C ALA A 5 6.28 -3.64 -19.01
N ALA A 6 5.14 -3.29 -19.61
CA ALA A 6 4.73 -3.78 -20.93
C ALA A 6 5.65 -3.39 -22.10
N HIS A 7 6.56 -2.41 -21.89
CA HIS A 7 7.60 -2.05 -22.87
C HIS A 7 8.95 -2.71 -22.59
N VAL A 8 9.10 -3.38 -21.45
CA VAL A 8 10.35 -4.06 -21.03
C VAL A 8 10.23 -5.58 -21.18
N ILE A 9 9.00 -6.11 -21.17
CA ILE A 9 8.72 -7.54 -21.22
C ILE A 9 8.00 -7.92 -22.51
N ASP A 10 8.41 -9.05 -23.08
CA ASP A 10 7.81 -9.68 -24.25
C ASP A 10 6.93 -10.87 -23.82
N LEU A 11 5.83 -11.11 -24.54
CA LEU A 11 5.00 -12.31 -24.35
C LEU A 11 5.55 -13.54 -25.08
N ASP A 12 6.43 -13.32 -26.07
CA ASP A 12 7.11 -14.37 -26.83
C ASP A 12 8.63 -14.22 -26.61
N ARG A 13 9.34 -15.35 -26.63
CA ARG A 13 10.80 -15.39 -26.56
C ARG A 13 11.45 -14.64 -27.72
N GLU A 14 10.85 -14.64 -28.91
CA GLU A 14 11.43 -13.95 -30.07
C GLU A 14 11.36 -12.42 -29.93
N GLY A 15 10.47 -11.92 -29.06
CA GLY A 15 10.24 -10.50 -28.83
C GLY A 15 9.45 -9.81 -29.95
N GLY A 16 8.91 -8.64 -29.65
CA GLY A 16 8.27 -7.79 -30.66
C GLY A 16 9.27 -6.85 -31.35
N ASP A 17 9.15 -6.65 -32.67
CA ASP A 17 9.83 -5.54 -33.33
C ASP A 17 9.19 -4.21 -32.91
N LEU A 18 9.87 -3.48 -32.01
CA LEU A 18 9.44 -2.16 -31.53
C LEU A 18 9.79 -1.02 -32.51
N GLY A 19 10.40 -1.35 -33.65
CA GLY A 19 10.89 -0.39 -34.62
C GLY A 19 12.21 0.25 -34.19
N PRO A 20 12.71 1.24 -34.96
CA PRO A 20 13.96 1.91 -34.64
C PRO A 20 13.88 2.64 -33.31
N LEU A 21 14.94 2.51 -32.50
CA LEU A 21 15.06 3.21 -31.24
C LEU A 21 14.87 4.72 -31.48
N PRO A 22 13.92 5.38 -30.79
CA PRO A 22 13.75 6.81 -30.92
C PRO A 22 15.04 7.53 -30.49
N ALA A 23 15.28 8.71 -31.07
CA ALA A 23 16.44 9.52 -30.72
C ALA A 23 16.47 9.74 -29.20
N ALA A 24 17.65 9.57 -28.60
CA ALA A 24 17.83 9.80 -27.17
C ALA A 24 17.35 11.21 -26.83
N PRO A 25 16.53 11.39 -25.77
CA PRO A 25 16.09 12.71 -25.38
C PRO A 25 17.32 13.56 -25.02
N GLU A 26 17.36 14.79 -25.53
CA GLU A 26 18.44 15.71 -25.18
C GLU A 26 18.42 15.96 -23.67
N ALA A 27 19.53 15.66 -23.00
CA ALA A 27 19.70 15.92 -21.59
C ALA A 27 19.69 17.43 -21.34
N ARG A 28 18.51 17.99 -21.09
CA ARG A 28 18.37 19.39 -20.71
C ARG A 28 18.92 19.56 -19.30
N ALA A 29 20.03 20.28 -19.16
CA ALA A 29 20.53 20.70 -17.87
C ALA A 29 19.46 21.55 -17.16
N ARG A 30 18.76 20.95 -16.19
CA ARG A 30 17.74 21.63 -15.39
C ARG A 30 18.39 22.70 -14.55
N ARG A 31 17.87 23.93 -14.59
CA ARG A 31 18.39 25.01 -13.73
C ARG A 31 17.96 24.76 -12.28
N PRO A 32 18.79 25.07 -11.27
CA PRO A 32 18.51 24.75 -9.86
C PRO A 32 17.15 25.26 -9.33
N PHE A 33 16.65 26.36 -9.90
CA PHE A 33 15.40 27.00 -9.47
C PHE A 33 14.18 26.62 -10.33
N GLU A 34 14.36 25.98 -11.49
CA GLU A 34 13.22 25.54 -12.32
C GLU A 34 12.41 24.45 -11.60
N SER A 35 13.07 23.51 -10.93
CA SER A 35 12.40 22.44 -10.18
C SER A 35 11.62 22.96 -8.97
N VAL A 36 12.09 24.04 -8.34
CA VAL A 36 11.40 24.70 -7.21
C VAL A 36 10.18 25.47 -7.71
N ALA A 37 10.31 26.19 -8.83
CA ALA A 37 9.18 26.90 -9.43
C ALA A 37 8.11 25.96 -9.99
N GLU A 38 8.50 24.82 -10.57
CA GLU A 38 7.57 23.78 -11.02
C GLU A 38 6.86 23.10 -9.84
N ALA A 39 7.56 22.81 -8.74
CA ALA A 39 6.96 22.27 -7.52
C ALA A 39 5.95 23.26 -6.93
N LEU A 40 6.34 24.52 -6.72
CA LEU A 40 5.44 25.57 -6.22
C LEU A 40 4.25 25.82 -7.15
N GLY A 41 4.46 25.75 -8.47
CA GLY A 41 3.40 25.88 -9.46
C GLY A 41 2.44 24.69 -9.48
N HIS A 42 2.94 23.48 -9.22
CA HIS A 42 2.11 22.28 -9.05
C HIS A 42 1.26 22.40 -7.78
N ASP A 43 1.86 22.82 -6.67
CA ASP A 43 1.19 22.99 -5.38
C ASP A 43 0.09 24.06 -5.44
N LEU A 44 0.37 25.21 -6.09
CA LEU A 44 -0.62 26.26 -6.33
C LEU A 44 -1.81 25.78 -7.18
N ARG A 45 -1.55 25.01 -8.24
CA ARG A 45 -2.63 24.46 -9.08
C ARG A 45 -3.48 23.44 -8.32
N ALA A 46 -2.84 22.56 -7.54
CA ALA A 46 -3.53 21.61 -6.68
C ALA A 46 -4.40 22.31 -5.62
N ALA A 47 -3.91 23.39 -5.00
CA ALA A 47 -4.70 24.20 -4.08
C ALA A 47 -5.92 24.85 -4.75
N THR A 48 -5.76 25.35 -5.99
CA THR A 48 -6.88 25.95 -6.73
C THR A 48 -7.93 24.95 -7.18
N SER A 49 -7.54 23.72 -7.55
CA SER A 49 -8.50 22.67 -7.94
C SER A 49 -9.35 22.23 -6.75
N VAL A 50 -8.74 21.99 -5.58
CA VAL A 50 -9.45 21.67 -4.33
C VAL A 50 -10.45 22.76 -3.95
N GLY A 51 -10.06 24.03 -4.05
CA GLY A 51 -10.98 25.16 -3.79
C GLY A 51 -12.15 25.22 -4.77
N SER A 52 -11.92 24.88 -6.05
CA SER A 52 -12.96 24.89 -7.08
C SER A 52 -13.95 23.72 -6.92
N ASP A 53 -13.49 22.56 -6.46
CA ASP A 53 -14.34 21.39 -6.27
C ASP A 53 -15.21 21.51 -5.00
N LEU A 54 -14.67 22.12 -3.94
CA LEU A 54 -15.45 22.53 -2.75
C LEU A 54 -16.58 23.53 -3.10
N LEU A 55 -16.30 24.48 -4.00
CA LEU A 55 -17.31 25.43 -4.46
C LEU A 55 -18.39 24.77 -5.34
N ARG A 56 -18.03 23.76 -6.12
CA ARG A 56 -18.97 23.01 -6.98
C ARG A 56 -19.85 22.04 -6.20
N SER A 57 -19.37 21.50 -5.08
CA SER A 57 -20.15 20.59 -4.22
C SER A 57 -21.08 21.33 -3.24
N ALA A 58 -20.86 22.63 -3.00
CA ALA A 58 -21.68 23.46 -2.12
C ALA A 58 -23.21 23.42 -2.38
N PRO A 59 -23.72 23.43 -3.62
CA PRO A 59 -25.17 23.36 -3.89
C PRO A 59 -25.78 21.99 -3.57
N ALA A 60 -25.01 20.91 -3.71
CA ALA A 60 -25.45 19.55 -3.39
C ALA A 60 -25.52 19.36 -1.86
N ALA A 61 -24.49 19.82 -1.14
CA ALA A 61 -24.48 19.84 0.32
C ALA A 61 -25.63 20.68 0.90
N ALA A 62 -25.88 21.87 0.32
CA ALA A 62 -27.00 22.72 0.72
C ALA A 62 -28.37 22.04 0.49
N ARG A 63 -28.54 21.29 -0.61
CA ARG A 63 -29.76 20.51 -0.86
C ARG A 63 -29.93 19.32 0.08
N ALA A 64 -28.84 18.65 0.46
CA ALA A 64 -28.87 17.53 1.39
C ALA A 64 -29.30 17.98 2.80
N VAL A 65 -28.73 19.09 3.29
CA VAL A 65 -29.08 19.70 4.58
C VAL A 65 -30.56 20.13 4.64
N VAL A 66 -31.11 20.61 3.53
CA VAL A 66 -32.54 20.99 3.45
C VAL A 66 -33.47 19.77 3.45
N ARG A 67 -33.05 18.64 2.88
CA ARG A 67 -33.88 17.43 2.77
C ARG A 67 -33.84 16.55 4.00
N ASP A 68 -32.68 16.44 4.65
CA ASP A 68 -32.51 15.67 5.88
C ASP A 68 -31.43 16.32 6.77
N PRO A 69 -31.82 17.24 7.65
CA PRO A 69 -30.86 17.96 8.49
C PRO A 69 -30.16 17.06 9.52
N ILE A 70 -30.80 15.96 9.95
CA ILE A 70 -30.23 15.04 10.95
C ILE A 70 -29.27 14.07 10.27
N GLY A 71 -29.66 13.48 9.14
CA GLY A 71 -28.80 12.61 8.32
C GLY A 71 -27.63 13.36 7.69
N ALA A 72 -27.82 14.62 7.28
CA ALA A 72 -26.72 15.47 6.81
C ALA A 72 -25.74 15.81 7.94
N ALA A 73 -26.22 16.07 9.16
CA ALA A 73 -25.36 16.34 10.30
C ALA A 73 -24.54 15.10 10.73
N SER A 74 -25.16 13.91 10.75
CA SER A 74 -24.44 12.67 11.07
C SER A 74 -23.48 12.24 9.95
N GLY A 75 -23.85 12.44 8.68
CA GLY A 75 -23.00 12.23 7.52
C GLY A 75 -21.77 13.13 7.52
N VAL A 76 -21.97 14.45 7.67
CA VAL A 76 -20.87 15.44 7.76
C VAL A 76 -19.97 15.18 8.98
N ALA A 77 -20.54 14.79 10.12
CA ALA A 77 -19.76 14.42 11.29
C ALA A 77 -18.91 13.15 11.05
N GLY A 78 -19.48 12.16 10.36
CA GLY A 78 -18.77 10.94 9.95
C GLY A 78 -17.62 11.23 8.98
N GLU A 79 -17.86 12.05 7.97
CA GLU A 79 -16.86 12.50 6.99
C GLU A 79 -15.73 13.29 7.66
N LEU A 80 -16.05 14.25 8.55
CA LEU A 80 -15.06 15.03 9.29
C LEU A 80 -14.23 14.15 10.23
N ALA A 81 -14.86 13.20 10.94
CA ALA A 81 -14.16 12.26 11.81
C ALA A 81 -13.25 11.31 11.01
N SER A 82 -13.68 10.92 9.81
CA SER A 82 -12.91 10.08 8.89
C SER A 82 -11.70 10.81 8.31
N ALA A 83 -11.89 12.04 7.80
CA ALA A 83 -10.80 12.90 7.35
C ALA A 83 -9.80 13.20 8.48
N ALA A 84 -10.30 13.45 9.70
CA ALA A 84 -9.45 13.63 10.88
C ALA A 84 -8.62 12.37 11.21
N ARG A 85 -9.18 11.16 11.09
CA ARG A 85 -8.44 9.90 11.27
C ARG A 85 -7.37 9.67 10.21
N MET A 86 -7.67 10.00 8.95
CA MET A 86 -6.70 9.92 7.84
C MET A 86 -5.55 10.92 8.02
N LEU A 87 -5.85 12.16 8.39
CA LEU A 87 -4.87 13.23 8.54
C LEU A 87 -4.12 13.22 9.89
N ARG A 88 -4.56 12.41 10.87
CA ARG A 88 -3.92 12.37 12.19
C ARG A 88 -2.44 12.02 12.05
N PRO A 89 -1.51 12.88 12.50
CA PRO A 89 -0.09 12.56 12.50
C PRO A 89 0.16 11.28 13.30
N VAL A 90 0.99 10.38 12.78
CA VAL A 90 1.51 9.30 13.61
C VAL A 90 2.66 9.90 14.42
N THR A 91 2.52 9.92 15.73
CA THR A 91 3.52 10.51 16.64
C THR A 91 4.30 9.46 17.43
N SER A 92 3.92 8.18 17.29
CA SER A 92 4.55 7.06 18.00
C SER A 92 4.53 5.82 17.13
N THR A 93 5.67 5.13 17.08
CA THR A 93 5.83 3.81 16.45
C THR A 93 5.19 2.76 17.37
N ALA A 94 4.38 1.85 16.83
CA ALA A 94 3.69 0.86 17.66
C ALA A 94 4.62 -0.31 18.03
N SER A 95 5.52 -0.69 17.12
CA SER A 95 6.49 -1.74 17.38
C SER A 95 7.53 -1.29 18.41
N PRO A 96 7.71 -2.03 19.51
CA PRO A 96 8.79 -1.78 20.47
C PRO A 96 10.15 -2.33 20.01
N VAL A 97 10.15 -3.25 19.04
CA VAL A 97 11.38 -3.91 18.54
C VAL A 97 11.77 -3.45 17.14
N MET A 98 10.92 -2.65 16.48
CA MET A 98 11.16 -2.04 15.16
C MET A 98 10.97 -0.52 15.21
N ALA A 99 11.49 0.13 16.26
CA ALA A 99 11.25 1.54 16.55
C ALA A 99 12.24 2.52 15.88
N GLU A 100 13.51 2.13 15.76
CA GLU A 100 14.56 3.01 15.22
C GLU A 100 14.42 3.22 13.71
N ARG A 101 15.03 4.29 13.18
CA ARG A 101 14.99 4.63 11.74
C ARG A 101 16.36 5.09 11.28
N GLY A 102 16.82 4.53 10.17
CA GLY A 102 18.10 4.81 9.54
C GLY A 102 17.96 5.05 8.03
N LEU A 103 19.11 5.13 7.36
CA LEU A 103 19.19 5.34 5.92
C LEU A 103 19.61 4.08 5.15
N GLN A 104 20.10 3.06 5.86
CA GLN A 104 20.52 1.80 5.26
C GLN A 104 19.33 0.87 5.08
N ARG A 105 19.32 0.15 3.96
CA ARG A 105 18.24 -0.78 3.59
C ARG A 105 18.81 -2.16 3.39
N HIS A 106 18.11 -3.16 3.90
CA HIS A 106 18.34 -4.57 3.64
C HIS A 106 17.18 -5.12 2.82
N PHE A 107 17.44 -6.09 1.94
CA PHE A 107 16.45 -6.62 1.02
C PHE A 107 16.47 -8.15 1.04
N GLU A 108 15.29 -8.71 1.29
CA GLU A 108 15.06 -10.15 1.39
C GLU A 108 13.94 -10.59 0.46
N LEU A 109 13.96 -11.88 0.14
CA LEU A 109 13.02 -12.52 -0.79
C LEU A 109 12.22 -13.61 -0.09
N LEU A 110 10.94 -13.70 -0.42
CA LEU A 110 10.05 -14.76 0.04
C LEU A 110 9.08 -15.15 -1.07
N ASP A 111 8.99 -16.44 -1.34
CA ASP A 111 7.99 -16.98 -2.26
C ASP A 111 6.89 -17.71 -1.48
N VAL A 112 5.65 -17.50 -1.93
CA VAL A 112 4.46 -18.16 -1.39
C VAL A 112 3.65 -18.72 -2.55
N ASP A 113 3.11 -19.92 -2.41
CA ASP A 113 2.23 -20.52 -3.42
C ASP A 113 0.91 -19.74 -3.51
N LEU A 114 0.58 -19.20 -4.70
CA LEU A 114 -0.61 -18.38 -4.88
C LEU A 114 -1.89 -19.19 -4.70
N GLU A 115 -1.88 -20.47 -5.08
CA GLU A 115 -3.05 -21.33 -4.91
C GLU A 115 -3.31 -21.63 -3.44
N ALA A 116 -2.28 -21.93 -2.64
CA ALA A 116 -2.37 -22.08 -1.20
C ALA A 116 -2.93 -20.83 -0.53
N LEU A 117 -2.42 -19.65 -0.90
CA LEU A 117 -2.91 -18.38 -0.36
C LEU A 117 -4.39 -18.13 -0.74
N ARG A 118 -4.78 -18.43 -1.98
CA ARG A 118 -6.18 -18.36 -2.45
C ARG A 118 -7.09 -19.34 -1.70
N ARG A 119 -6.64 -20.59 -1.49
CA ARG A 119 -7.39 -21.60 -0.72
C ARG A 119 -7.57 -21.15 0.73
N GLY A 120 -6.52 -20.64 1.37
CA GLY A 120 -6.56 -20.07 2.71
C GLY A 120 -7.61 -18.98 2.85
N ALA A 121 -7.58 -18.01 1.93
CA ALA A 121 -8.57 -16.94 1.86
C ALA A 121 -10.01 -17.47 1.71
N ALA A 122 -10.21 -18.40 0.76
CA ALA A 122 -11.54 -18.93 0.41
C ALA A 122 -12.23 -19.67 1.56
N ARG A 123 -11.47 -20.34 2.46
CA ARG A 123 -12.05 -21.04 3.63
C ARG A 123 -12.88 -20.14 4.54
N ARG A 124 -12.58 -18.84 4.56
CA ARG A 124 -13.26 -17.84 5.39
C ARG A 124 -14.02 -16.79 4.58
N GLY A 125 -14.22 -17.02 3.28
CA GLY A 125 -14.83 -16.03 2.40
C GLY A 125 -14.03 -14.73 2.25
N ALA A 126 -12.74 -14.77 2.59
CA ALA A 126 -11.84 -13.63 2.55
C ALA A 126 -11.16 -13.49 1.18
N THR A 127 -10.51 -12.35 0.96
CA THR A 127 -9.76 -12.06 -0.27
C THR A 127 -8.28 -12.46 -0.16
N VAL A 128 -7.57 -12.51 -1.29
CA VAL A 128 -6.12 -12.75 -1.31
C VAL A 128 -5.35 -11.66 -0.55
N ASN A 129 -5.84 -10.41 -0.56
CA ASN A 129 -5.24 -9.32 0.23
C ASN A 129 -5.36 -9.59 1.73
N ASP A 130 -6.50 -10.10 2.19
CA ASP A 130 -6.74 -10.41 3.59
C ASP A 130 -5.83 -11.56 4.04
N ALA A 131 -5.70 -12.60 3.22
CA ALA A 131 -4.77 -13.71 3.47
C ALA A 131 -3.31 -13.26 3.46
N PHE A 132 -2.94 -12.34 2.56
CA PHE A 132 -1.59 -11.75 2.52
C PHE A 132 -1.28 -10.99 3.82
N LEU A 133 -2.20 -10.13 4.28
CA LEU A 133 -2.08 -9.40 5.54
C LEU A 133 -2.07 -10.36 6.75
N ALA A 134 -2.87 -11.43 6.73
CA ALA A 134 -2.91 -12.42 7.79
C ALA A 134 -1.60 -13.21 7.93
N GLY A 135 -0.93 -13.52 6.81
CA GLY A 135 0.38 -14.13 6.81
C GLY A 135 1.46 -13.20 7.35
N ILE A 136 1.44 -11.92 6.92
CA ILE A 136 2.31 -10.87 7.47
C ILE A 136 2.10 -10.71 8.98
N ALA A 137 0.84 -10.63 9.45
CA ALA A 137 0.51 -10.49 10.86
C ALA A 137 1.02 -11.67 11.69
N GLY A 138 0.83 -12.91 11.21
CA GLY A 138 1.34 -14.11 11.86
C GLY A 138 2.86 -14.09 11.99
N GLY A 139 3.56 -13.74 10.90
CA GLY A 139 5.02 -13.65 10.93
C GLY A 139 5.54 -12.53 11.83
N LEU A 140 4.93 -11.35 11.79
CA LEU A 140 5.35 -10.26 12.66
C LEU A 140 5.09 -10.57 14.13
N ARG A 141 3.99 -11.25 14.46
CA ARG A 141 3.72 -11.75 15.81
C ARG A 141 4.87 -12.65 16.27
N LEU A 142 5.27 -13.64 15.46
CA LEU A 142 6.39 -14.53 15.78
C LEU A 142 7.70 -13.77 15.96
N TYR A 143 8.02 -12.84 15.04
CA TYR A 143 9.22 -12.02 15.13
C TYR A 143 9.27 -11.19 16.43
N HIS A 144 8.16 -10.56 16.81
CA HIS A 144 8.09 -9.78 18.05
C HIS A 144 8.28 -10.68 19.28
N LEU A 145 7.65 -11.86 19.30
CA LEU A 145 7.81 -12.82 20.38
C LEU A 145 9.25 -13.33 20.49
N THR A 146 9.93 -13.61 19.37
CA THR A 146 11.37 -13.97 19.36
C THR A 146 12.23 -12.88 19.99
N HIS A 147 11.82 -11.61 19.87
CA HIS A 147 12.51 -10.46 20.45
C HIS A 147 11.97 -10.05 21.83
N GLY A 148 11.19 -10.92 22.49
CA GLY A 148 10.70 -10.69 23.85
C GLY A 148 9.57 -9.66 23.96
N SER A 149 8.85 -9.38 22.87
CA SER A 149 7.73 -8.46 22.83
C SER A 149 6.42 -9.15 22.46
N ASP A 150 5.38 -8.87 23.23
CA ASP A 150 3.99 -9.25 22.92
C ASP A 150 3.21 -7.98 22.56
N VAL A 151 3.31 -7.56 21.29
CA VAL A 151 2.63 -6.37 20.78
C VAL A 151 1.25 -6.75 20.23
N ALA A 152 0.23 -5.99 20.61
CA ALA A 152 -1.15 -6.31 20.21
C ALA A 152 -1.45 -5.95 18.75
N GLU A 153 -0.86 -4.87 18.25
CA GLU A 153 -1.14 -4.34 16.91
C GLU A 153 0.03 -3.53 16.35
N LEU A 154 0.13 -3.46 15.03
CA LEU A 154 1.11 -2.64 14.31
C LEU A 154 0.44 -1.73 13.29
N ARG A 155 0.99 -0.53 13.07
CA ARG A 155 0.45 0.40 12.09
C ARG A 155 0.92 0.07 10.68
N VAL A 156 -0.03 -0.36 9.84
CA VAL A 156 0.20 -0.69 8.44
C VAL A 156 -0.42 0.36 7.55
N THR A 157 0.28 0.70 6.47
CA THR A 157 -0.28 1.43 5.33
C THR A 157 -0.29 0.51 4.12
N MET A 158 -1.48 0.28 3.54
CA MET A 158 -1.66 -0.56 2.35
C MET A 158 -2.65 0.09 1.38
N PRO A 159 -2.42 0.02 0.05
CA PRO A 159 -3.43 0.34 -0.92
C PRO A 159 -4.54 -0.72 -0.90
N ILE A 160 -5.80 -0.31 -0.71
CA ILE A 160 -6.96 -1.19 -0.86
C ILE A 160 -7.72 -0.86 -2.14
N SER A 161 -8.23 -1.90 -2.79
CA SER A 161 -9.11 -1.73 -3.93
C SER A 161 -10.50 -1.30 -3.45
N ILE A 162 -11.01 -0.24 -4.06
CA ILE A 162 -12.35 0.31 -3.77
C ILE A 162 -13.36 -0.06 -4.87
N ARG A 163 -12.99 -1.03 -5.71
CA ARG A 163 -13.81 -1.51 -6.82
C ARG A 163 -15.08 -2.20 -6.30
N GLY A 164 -16.24 -1.79 -6.82
CA GLY A 164 -17.52 -2.45 -6.62
C GLY A 164 -17.78 -3.56 -7.65
N GLU A 165 -18.79 -4.39 -7.41
CA GLU A 165 -19.12 -5.54 -8.28
C GLU A 165 -19.53 -5.13 -9.71
N ASP A 166 -20.05 -3.91 -9.90
CA ASP A 166 -20.56 -3.38 -11.17
C ASP A 166 -19.53 -2.56 -11.97
N ASP A 167 -18.30 -2.42 -11.49
CA ASP A 167 -17.29 -1.56 -12.12
C ASP A 167 -16.68 -2.20 -13.38
N ALA A 168 -16.59 -1.42 -14.47
CA ALA A 168 -15.97 -1.86 -15.72
C ALA A 168 -14.47 -2.18 -15.54
N MET A 169 -13.95 -3.09 -16.38
CA MET A 169 -12.53 -3.43 -16.42
C MET A 169 -11.67 -2.23 -16.89
N GLY A 170 -11.07 -1.49 -15.94
CA GLY A 170 -10.16 -0.38 -16.19
C GLY A 170 -10.20 0.68 -15.08
N GLY A 171 -9.17 1.52 -14.97
CA GLY A 171 -9.09 2.60 -13.97
C GLY A 171 -8.41 2.22 -12.64
N ASN A 172 -7.70 3.18 -12.04
CA ASN A 172 -6.92 2.99 -10.81
C ASN A 172 -7.76 3.31 -9.57
N HIS A 173 -8.75 2.47 -9.27
CA HIS A 173 -9.63 2.60 -8.09
C HIS A 173 -8.95 1.98 -6.86
N VAL A 174 -7.89 2.64 -6.39
CA VAL A 174 -7.06 2.20 -5.26
C VAL A 174 -6.84 3.38 -4.31
N THR A 175 -7.17 3.20 -3.04
CA THR A 175 -6.92 4.20 -2.00
C THR A 175 -5.93 3.67 -0.98
N LEU A 176 -4.94 4.50 -0.63
CA LEU A 176 -4.01 4.23 0.46
C LEU A 176 -4.76 4.37 1.79
N VAL A 177 -4.90 3.27 2.52
CA VAL A 177 -5.47 3.26 3.85
C VAL A 177 -4.42 2.92 4.89
N ARG A 178 -4.58 3.51 6.06
CA ARG A 178 -3.75 3.27 7.23
C ARG A 178 -4.62 2.72 8.34
N PHE A 179 -4.25 1.57 8.87
CA PHE A 179 -4.99 0.87 9.91
C PHE A 179 -4.04 0.12 10.84
N ASP A 180 -4.55 -0.30 11.99
CA ASP A 180 -3.81 -1.11 12.95
C ASP A 180 -4.06 -2.59 12.62
N LEU A 181 -2.98 -3.32 12.33
CA LEU A 181 -2.96 -4.75 11.99
C LEU A 181 -2.86 -5.56 13.28
N PRO A 182 -3.82 -6.44 13.61
CA PRO A 182 -3.81 -7.20 14.85
C PRO A 182 -2.74 -8.30 14.83
N LEU A 183 -1.93 -8.34 15.88
CA LEU A 183 -0.90 -9.36 16.14
C LEU A 183 -1.24 -10.21 17.40
N ASP A 184 -2.24 -9.79 18.17
CA ASP A 184 -2.73 -10.48 19.39
C ASP A 184 -3.47 -11.80 19.09
N VAL A 185 -3.85 -12.05 17.83
CA VAL A 185 -4.60 -13.25 17.43
C VAL A 185 -3.66 -14.37 16.97
N ALA A 186 -3.57 -15.43 17.77
CA ALA A 186 -2.69 -16.57 17.48
C ALA A 186 -3.28 -17.53 16.44
N ASP A 187 -4.59 -17.80 16.49
CA ASP A 187 -5.27 -18.68 15.55
C ASP A 187 -5.30 -18.03 14.14
N PRO A 188 -4.77 -18.68 13.09
CA PRO A 188 -4.62 -18.07 11.77
C PRO A 188 -5.98 -17.76 11.10
N ASP A 189 -6.98 -18.56 11.44
CA ASP A 189 -8.31 -18.53 10.87
C ASP A 189 -9.16 -17.41 11.51
N GLU A 190 -9.05 -17.22 12.83
CA GLU A 190 -9.57 -16.07 13.57
C GLU A 190 -8.84 -14.77 13.16
N ARG A 191 -7.52 -14.83 12.98
CA ARG A 191 -6.70 -13.70 12.52
C ARG A 191 -7.14 -13.23 11.14
N LEU A 192 -7.35 -14.17 10.21
CA LEU A 192 -7.86 -13.89 8.87
C LEU A 192 -9.25 -13.24 8.91
N ALA A 193 -10.17 -13.78 9.71
CA ALA A 193 -11.52 -13.22 9.84
C ALA A 193 -11.50 -11.78 10.38
N ARG A 194 -10.71 -11.52 11.43
CA ARG A 194 -10.57 -10.18 12.01
C ARG A 194 -9.95 -9.19 11.02
N ILE A 195 -8.95 -9.61 10.25
CA ILE A 195 -8.33 -8.77 9.22
C ILE A 195 -9.31 -8.50 8.08
N HIS A 196 -10.08 -9.51 7.64
CA HIS A 196 -11.11 -9.32 6.63
C HIS A 196 -12.15 -8.27 7.05
N GLU A 197 -12.64 -8.32 8.29
CA GLU A 197 -13.56 -7.30 8.83
C GLU A 197 -12.94 -5.89 8.87
N ILE A 198 -11.63 -5.79 9.18
CA ILE A 198 -10.92 -4.51 9.15
C ILE A 198 -10.84 -3.98 7.72
N CYS A 199 -10.41 -4.83 6.77
CA CYS A 199 -10.27 -4.46 5.35
C CYS A 199 -11.62 -4.10 4.72
N ASP A 200 -12.68 -4.83 5.04
CA ASP A 200 -14.04 -4.55 4.56
C ASP A 200 -14.56 -3.21 5.10
N ARG A 201 -14.35 -2.92 6.39
CA ARG A 201 -14.69 -1.62 6.97
C ARG A 201 -13.91 -0.48 6.32
N GLN A 202 -12.62 -0.68 6.03
CA GLN A 202 -11.80 0.33 5.35
C GLN A 202 -12.28 0.55 3.91
N ARG A 203 -12.70 -0.49 3.18
CA ARG A 203 -13.25 -0.36 1.81
C ARG A 203 -14.51 0.51 1.78
N HIS A 204 -15.33 0.44 2.81
CA HIS A 204 -16.57 1.20 2.94
C HIS A 204 -16.39 2.54 3.68
N GLU A 205 -15.15 3.00 3.88
CA GLU A 205 -14.86 4.25 4.57
C GLU A 205 -15.23 5.46 3.69
N PRO A 206 -16.18 6.34 4.09
CA PRO A 206 -16.68 7.42 3.24
C PRO A 206 -15.61 8.41 2.76
N ALA A 207 -14.53 8.61 3.53
CA ALA A 207 -13.45 9.53 3.15
C ALA A 207 -12.63 9.06 1.92
N ILE A 208 -12.79 7.82 1.48
CA ILE A 208 -12.18 7.29 0.25
C ILE A 208 -12.59 8.11 -0.97
N GLU A 209 -13.86 8.55 -1.03
CA GLU A 209 -14.38 9.43 -2.11
C GLU A 209 -13.67 10.80 -2.15
N HIS A 210 -12.95 11.16 -1.10
CA HIS A 210 -12.20 12.42 -0.98
C HIS A 210 -10.68 12.21 -0.94
N SER A 211 -10.19 11.00 -1.22
CA SER A 211 -8.76 10.65 -1.12
C SER A 211 -7.84 11.50 -2.01
N GLU A 212 -8.29 11.89 -3.21
CA GLU A 212 -7.54 12.82 -4.07
C GLU A 212 -7.46 14.23 -3.48
N ALA A 213 -8.54 14.73 -2.88
CA ALA A 213 -8.56 16.03 -2.22
C ALA A 213 -7.68 16.03 -0.96
N ILE A 214 -7.66 14.92 -0.20
CA ILE A 214 -6.78 14.71 0.96
C ILE A 214 -5.31 14.64 0.51
N ALA A 215 -5.00 13.90 -0.55
CA ALA A 215 -3.65 13.83 -1.12
C ALA A 215 -3.19 15.21 -1.62
N GLY A 216 -4.07 15.96 -2.28
CA GLY A 216 -3.82 17.34 -2.69
C GLY A 216 -3.51 18.24 -1.50
N LEU A 217 -4.25 18.11 -0.39
CA LEU A 217 -3.99 18.86 0.85
C LEU A 217 -2.67 18.47 1.52
N LEU A 218 -2.33 17.18 1.53
CA LEU A 218 -1.06 16.69 2.08
C LEU A 218 0.15 17.18 1.27
N ASN A 219 0.02 17.33 -0.05
CA ASN A 219 1.06 17.88 -0.90
C ASN A 219 1.35 19.37 -0.61
N LEU A 220 0.40 20.10 -0.01
CA LEU A 220 0.60 21.49 0.42
C LEU A 220 1.39 21.59 1.75
N LEU A 221 1.55 20.49 2.48
CA LEU A 221 2.31 20.50 3.73
C LEU A 221 3.82 20.52 3.45
N PRO A 222 4.63 21.22 4.28
CA PRO A 222 6.08 21.19 4.14
C PRO A 222 6.62 19.76 4.19
N VAL A 223 7.61 19.45 3.34
CA VAL A 223 8.22 18.11 3.23
C VAL A 223 8.70 17.55 4.59
N GLY A 224 9.17 18.41 5.50
CA GLY A 224 9.56 17.99 6.85
C GLY A 224 8.39 17.51 7.73
N VAL A 225 7.18 18.04 7.52
CA VAL A 225 5.96 17.65 8.22
C VAL A 225 5.45 16.32 7.66
N THR A 226 5.37 16.17 6.34
CA THR A 226 4.94 14.92 5.71
C THR A 226 5.93 13.77 5.98
N ALA A 227 7.23 14.03 5.90
CA ALA A 227 8.26 13.06 6.29
C ALA A 227 8.19 12.69 7.79
N GLY A 228 7.83 13.65 8.65
CA GLY A 228 7.60 13.39 10.08
C GLY A 228 6.38 12.50 10.35
N MET A 229 5.31 12.68 9.59
CA MET A 229 4.08 11.89 9.72
C MET A 229 4.24 10.43 9.29
N LEU A 230 5.22 10.13 8.42
CA LEU A 230 5.49 8.78 7.92
C LEU A 230 6.52 8.01 8.76
N ARG A 231 7.35 8.72 9.55
CA ARG A 231 8.43 8.12 10.37
C ARG A 231 7.98 7.10 11.40
N HIS A 232 6.71 7.14 11.78
CA HIS A 232 6.13 6.29 12.82
C HIS A 232 5.15 5.25 12.28
N VAL A 233 5.03 5.12 10.95
CA VAL A 233 4.38 3.96 10.36
C VAL A 233 5.28 2.76 10.60
N ASP A 234 4.73 1.64 11.08
CA ASP A 234 5.53 0.44 11.29
C ASP A 234 5.85 -0.21 9.94
N LEU A 235 4.85 -0.33 9.07
CA LEU A 235 4.96 -1.10 7.84
C LEU A 235 4.25 -0.45 6.65
N LEU A 236 4.87 -0.57 5.49
CA LEU A 236 4.22 -0.40 4.19
C LEU A 236 3.96 -1.78 3.60
N VAL A 237 2.75 -2.02 3.14
CA VAL A 237 2.38 -3.28 2.49
C VAL A 237 1.76 -2.97 1.14
N SER A 238 2.09 -3.75 0.12
CA SER A 238 1.51 -3.59 -1.21
C SER A 238 1.28 -4.95 -1.87
N ASN A 239 0.15 -5.10 -2.55
CA ASN A 239 -0.09 -6.22 -3.44
C ASN A 239 -0.27 -5.67 -4.85
N VAL A 240 0.67 -6.01 -5.74
CA VAL A 240 0.61 -5.67 -7.15
C VAL A 240 0.12 -6.91 -7.90
N PRO A 241 -1.10 -6.87 -8.48
CA PRO A 241 -1.54 -7.92 -9.38
C PRO A 241 -0.51 -8.06 -10.50
N GLY A 242 0.11 -9.22 -10.61
CA GLY A 242 1.10 -9.47 -11.65
C GLY A 242 0.52 -10.27 -12.81
N LEU A 243 1.36 -11.10 -13.43
CA LEU A 243 1.08 -11.73 -14.72
C LEU A 243 0.93 -13.25 -14.57
N ASP A 244 -0.18 -13.79 -15.05
CA ASP A 244 -0.41 -15.24 -15.03
C ASP A 244 0.22 -15.97 -16.22
N VAL A 245 0.80 -15.23 -17.17
CA VAL A 245 1.46 -15.76 -18.36
C VAL A 245 2.96 -15.60 -18.26
N GLU A 246 3.69 -16.51 -18.89
CA GLU A 246 5.15 -16.42 -18.99
C GLU A 246 5.55 -15.20 -19.82
N VAL A 247 6.59 -14.49 -19.36
CA VAL A 247 7.15 -13.33 -20.06
C VAL A 247 8.66 -13.43 -20.19
N TYR A 248 9.20 -12.66 -21.12
CA TYR A 248 10.60 -12.70 -21.52
C TYR A 248 11.21 -11.30 -21.50
N VAL A 249 12.51 -11.21 -21.25
CA VAL A 249 13.31 -9.99 -21.43
C VAL A 249 14.44 -10.33 -22.39
N ALA A 250 14.43 -9.74 -23.58
CA ALA A 250 15.40 -10.04 -24.64
C ALA A 250 15.56 -11.57 -24.91
N GLY A 251 14.43 -12.29 -24.88
CA GLY A 251 14.35 -13.74 -25.08
C GLY A 251 14.72 -14.62 -23.89
N ALA A 252 15.20 -14.05 -22.78
CA ALA A 252 15.37 -14.76 -21.51
C ALA A 252 14.04 -14.83 -20.77
N LYS A 253 13.63 -16.03 -20.35
CA LYS A 253 12.41 -16.23 -19.56
C LYS A 253 12.56 -15.54 -18.20
N VAL A 254 11.58 -14.75 -17.80
CA VAL A 254 11.51 -14.22 -16.44
C VAL A 254 11.11 -15.35 -15.50
N GLU A 255 11.89 -15.54 -14.45
CA GLU A 255 11.64 -16.58 -13.43
C GLU A 255 10.85 -16.03 -12.25
N ALA A 256 11.10 -14.78 -11.86
CA ALA A 256 10.50 -14.18 -10.68
C ALA A 256 10.46 -12.65 -10.77
N PHE A 257 9.59 -12.07 -9.95
CA PHE A 257 9.26 -10.65 -9.95
C PHE A 257 9.24 -10.11 -8.52
N TYR A 258 10.37 -9.60 -8.02
CA TYR A 258 10.45 -9.03 -6.67
C TYR A 258 10.45 -7.51 -6.70
N ALA A 259 9.50 -6.90 -5.98
CA ALA A 259 9.42 -5.46 -5.87
C ALA A 259 10.38 -4.94 -4.79
N PHE A 260 11.28 -4.04 -5.18
CA PHE A 260 12.10 -3.27 -4.24
C PHE A 260 11.36 -2.00 -3.82
N GLY A 261 10.63 -2.09 -2.71
CA GLY A 261 9.79 -1.00 -2.20
C GLY A 261 10.54 -0.05 -1.27
N ALA A 262 10.42 1.26 -1.49
CA ALA A 262 10.95 2.24 -0.55
C ALA A 262 10.20 2.16 0.80
N THR A 263 10.93 2.24 1.92
CA THR A 263 10.30 2.22 3.26
C THR A 263 9.61 3.54 3.61
N LEU A 264 9.96 4.65 2.97
CA LEU A 264 9.38 5.98 3.22
C LEU A 264 9.30 6.39 4.70
N GLY A 265 10.22 5.88 5.53
CA GLY A 265 10.24 6.12 6.98
C GLY A 265 9.55 5.06 7.82
N SER A 266 9.02 3.97 7.24
CA SER A 266 8.60 2.77 7.95
C SER A 266 9.79 1.86 8.30
N ALA A 267 9.56 0.89 9.18
CA ALA A 267 10.56 -0.12 9.50
C ALA A 267 10.76 -1.12 8.37
N ALA A 268 9.68 -1.46 7.65
CA ALA A 268 9.74 -2.31 6.47
C ALA A 268 8.71 -1.95 5.39
N ASN A 269 9.02 -2.33 4.16
CA ASN A 269 8.11 -2.38 3.03
C ASN A 269 8.04 -3.84 2.55
N ILE A 270 6.84 -4.42 2.56
CA ILE A 270 6.58 -5.79 2.14
C ILE A 270 5.65 -5.73 0.93
N THR A 271 6.18 -6.04 -0.26
CA THR A 271 5.42 -5.97 -1.51
C THR A 271 5.34 -7.33 -2.18
N LEU A 272 4.11 -7.78 -2.42
CA LEU A 272 3.80 -8.99 -3.19
C LEU A 272 3.57 -8.64 -4.65
N MET A 273 4.12 -9.46 -5.55
CA MET A 273 3.78 -9.49 -6.96
C MET A 273 3.56 -10.94 -7.40
N SER A 274 2.37 -11.24 -7.94
CA SER A 274 2.03 -12.59 -8.40
C SER A 274 2.54 -12.86 -9.82
N TYR A 275 3.26 -13.95 -10.05
CA TYR A 275 3.71 -14.35 -11.38
C TYR A 275 3.66 -15.85 -11.56
N ALA A 276 3.07 -16.32 -12.65
CA ALA A 276 3.05 -17.73 -13.03
C ALA A 276 2.66 -18.70 -11.88
N GLY A 277 1.69 -18.31 -11.04
CA GLY A 277 1.21 -19.12 -9.91
C GLY A 277 1.99 -18.96 -8.60
N THR A 278 3.02 -18.12 -8.55
CA THR A 278 3.80 -17.83 -7.34
C THR A 278 3.61 -16.37 -6.91
N CYS A 279 3.46 -16.15 -5.61
CA CYS A 279 3.53 -14.83 -4.99
C CYS A 279 4.99 -14.54 -4.64
N HIS A 280 5.64 -13.68 -5.41
CA HIS A 280 7.00 -13.21 -5.13
C HIS A 280 6.93 -11.99 -4.22
N ILE A 281 7.48 -12.09 -3.03
CA ILE A 281 7.41 -11.06 -1.99
C ILE A 281 8.81 -10.47 -1.81
N GLY A 282 8.94 -9.18 -2.08
CA GLY A 282 10.11 -8.39 -1.72
C GLY A 282 9.93 -7.77 -0.34
N VAL A 283 10.91 -8.00 0.55
CA VAL A 283 10.93 -7.48 1.92
C VAL A 283 12.09 -6.50 2.04
N THR A 284 11.79 -5.20 2.00
CA THR A 284 12.79 -4.15 2.20
C THR A 284 12.71 -3.62 3.62
N THR A 285 13.78 -3.76 4.41
CA THR A 285 13.81 -3.31 5.81
C THR A 285 14.77 -2.15 6.01
N ASP A 286 14.47 -1.31 6.99
CA ASP A 286 15.43 -0.37 7.55
C ASP A 286 16.35 -1.12 8.52
N VAL A 287 17.66 -1.10 8.26
CA VAL A 287 18.65 -1.83 9.05
C VAL A 287 18.70 -1.36 10.51
N ALA A 288 18.36 -0.10 10.79
CA ALA A 288 18.27 0.37 12.17
C ALA A 288 17.01 -0.18 12.87
N ALA A 289 15.92 -0.39 12.12
CA ALA A 289 14.65 -0.85 12.68
C ALA A 289 14.61 -2.37 12.87
N VAL A 290 15.13 -3.15 11.91
CA VAL A 290 15.05 -4.61 11.92
C VAL A 290 16.42 -5.19 12.21
N ALA A 291 16.62 -5.64 13.45
CA ALA A 291 17.89 -6.19 13.91
C ALA A 291 18.27 -7.52 13.23
N ASP A 292 17.28 -8.38 12.95
CA ASP A 292 17.50 -9.69 12.33
C ASP A 292 16.57 -9.88 11.11
N PRO A 293 16.98 -9.43 9.92
CA PRO A 293 16.18 -9.59 8.70
C PRO A 293 15.95 -11.05 8.30
N ASP A 294 16.90 -11.95 8.58
CA ASP A 294 16.78 -13.38 8.28
C ASP A 294 15.68 -14.02 9.14
N GLU A 295 15.67 -13.70 10.43
CA GLU A 295 14.61 -14.14 11.35
C GLU A 295 13.25 -13.56 10.98
N LEU A 296 13.20 -12.30 10.54
CA LEU A 296 11.95 -11.71 10.03
C LEU A 296 11.40 -12.52 8.86
N VAL A 297 12.22 -12.90 7.88
CA VAL A 297 11.79 -13.71 6.74
C VAL A 297 11.36 -15.11 7.16
N ARG A 298 12.09 -15.75 8.09
CA ARG A 298 11.71 -17.06 8.65
C ARG A 298 10.33 -16.99 9.30
N CYS A 299 10.09 -15.97 10.10
CA CYS A 299 8.83 -15.73 10.77
C CYS A 299 7.70 -15.43 9.76
N LEU A 300 7.95 -14.57 8.76
CA LEU A 300 7.00 -14.30 7.68
C LEU A 300 6.60 -15.57 6.94
N ARG A 301 7.58 -16.43 6.58
CA ARG A 301 7.31 -17.73 5.94
C ARG A 301 6.38 -18.59 6.80
N ALA A 302 6.68 -18.73 8.10
CA ALA A 302 5.83 -19.48 9.01
C ALA A 302 4.40 -18.91 9.09
N GLY A 303 4.26 -17.57 9.10
CA GLY A 303 2.96 -16.92 9.07
C GLY A 303 2.16 -17.20 7.80
N PHE A 304 2.82 -17.25 6.63
CA PHE A 304 2.15 -17.63 5.38
C PHE A 304 1.81 -19.12 5.31
N ASP A 305 2.68 -19.99 5.85
CA ASP A 305 2.43 -21.43 5.91
C ASP A 305 1.19 -21.74 6.76
N GLU A 306 0.97 -21.02 7.87
CA GLU A 306 -0.26 -21.13 8.68
C GLU A 306 -1.53 -20.76 7.92
N VAL A 307 -1.46 -19.77 7.01
CA VAL A 307 -2.62 -19.30 6.24
C VAL A 307 -2.90 -20.22 5.04
N GLY A 308 -1.85 -20.73 4.38
CA GLY A 308 -1.98 -21.59 3.20
C GLY A 308 -2.26 -23.05 3.50
N GLY A 309 -1.87 -23.53 4.69
CA GLY A 309 -2.04 -24.91 5.19
C GLY A 309 -3.48 -25.27 5.56
#